data_AF-A0A107J3J8-F1
#
_entry.id   AF-A0A107J3J8-F1
#
_cell.length_a   1.000
_cell.length_b   1.000
_cell.length_c   1.000
_cell.angle_alpha   90.00
_cell.angle_beta   90.00
_cell.angle_gamma   90.00
#
_symmetry.space_group_name_H-M   'P 1'
#
loop_
_entity.id
_entity.type
_entity.pdbx_description
1 polymer ?
#
loop_
_entity_poly.entity_id
_entity_poly.type
_entity_poly.pdbx_seq_one_letter_code
_entity_poly.pdbx_strand_id
1 'polypeptide(L)'
;MKLELRIDEKPLEIELDDVVAGLLTARLNLPAGADNKDALARYLSEKGEPWSLDEEHMRRRILRRLILDIADPALIIRHLMADE
;
A
#
# COMPACT_ATOMS: atom_id res chain seq x y z
N MET A 1 -7.57 -2.16 -6.97
CA MET A 1 -6.32 -2.84 -7.44
C MET A 1 -5.95 -4.13 -6.65
N LYS A 2 -5.62 -5.25 -7.32
CA LYS A 2 -5.08 -6.48 -6.68
C LYS A 2 -3.56 -6.51 -6.69
N LEU A 3 -2.91 -6.87 -5.58
CA LEU A 3 -1.46 -6.98 -5.42
C LEU A 3 -1.06 -8.36 -4.90
N GLU A 4 0.03 -8.91 -5.44
CA GLU A 4 0.75 -10.05 -4.86
C GLU A 4 1.99 -9.50 -4.16
N LEU A 5 2.05 -9.62 -2.83
CA LEU A 5 3.22 -9.29 -2.04
C LEU A 5 4.11 -10.52 -1.90
N ARG A 6 5.42 -10.33 -1.85
CA ARG A 6 6.39 -11.36 -1.44
C ARG A 6 7.10 -10.93 -0.16
N ILE A 7 6.86 -11.62 0.95
CA ILE A 7 7.43 -11.30 2.27
C ILE A 7 8.15 -12.56 2.75
N ASP A 8 9.46 -12.50 2.96
CA ASP A 8 10.29 -13.69 3.27
C ASP A 8 10.01 -14.86 2.33
N GLU A 9 10.00 -14.60 1.01
CA GLU A 9 9.70 -15.57 -0.07
C GLU A 9 8.28 -16.15 -0.07
N LYS A 10 7.41 -15.77 0.87
CA LYS A 10 6.00 -16.19 0.92
C LYS A 10 5.11 -15.20 0.16
N PRO A 11 4.24 -15.68 -0.75
CA PRO A 11 3.27 -14.84 -1.42
C PRO A 11 2.12 -14.47 -0.47
N LEU A 12 1.62 -13.23 -0.60
CA LEU A 12 0.40 -12.78 0.07
C LEU A 12 -0.41 -11.91 -0.89
N GLU A 13 -1.63 -12.33 -1.18
CA GLU A 13 -2.55 -11.54 -1.98
C GLU A 13 -3.29 -10.52 -1.11
N ILE A 14 -3.32 -9.27 -1.58
CA ILE A 14 -4.12 -8.20 -0.98
C ILE A 14 -4.89 -7.45 -2.06
N GLU A 15 -6.05 -6.94 -1.70
CA GLU A 15 -6.84 -6.05 -2.54
C GLU A 15 -6.87 -4.65 -1.91
N LEU A 16 -6.50 -3.64 -2.69
CA LEU A 16 -6.56 -2.23 -2.32
C LEU A 16 -7.63 -1.52 -3.13
N ASP A 17 -8.37 -0.63 -2.49
CA ASP A 17 -9.21 0.33 -3.20
C ASP A 17 -8.35 1.35 -3.98
N ASP A 18 -8.89 1.92 -5.05
CA ASP A 18 -8.15 2.82 -5.94
C ASP A 18 -7.80 4.15 -5.23
N VAL A 19 -8.62 4.63 -4.30
CA VAL A 19 -8.30 5.81 -3.47
C VAL A 19 -7.12 5.51 -2.56
N VAL A 20 -7.11 4.33 -1.93
CA VAL A 20 -6.02 3.90 -1.05
C VAL A 20 -4.72 3.73 -1.82
N ALA A 21 -4.78 3.17 -3.03
CA ALA A 21 -3.64 3.06 -3.92
C ALA A 21 -3.12 4.44 -4.37
N GLY A 22 -4.02 5.37 -4.70
CA GLY A 22 -3.69 6.75 -5.06
C GLY A 22 -3.01 7.52 -3.93
N LEU A 23 -3.55 7.43 -2.71
CA LEU A 23 -2.96 8.03 -1.51
C LEU A 23 -1.56 7.47 -1.23
N LEU A 24 -1.39 6.14 -1.30
CA LEU A 24 -0.08 5.54 -1.09
C LEU A 24 0.91 5.94 -2.19
N THR A 25 0.47 6.03 -3.44
CA THR A 25 1.28 6.52 -4.57
C THR A 25 1.77 7.95 -4.31
N ALA A 26 0.87 8.85 -3.90
CA ALA A 26 1.21 10.22 -3.54
C ALA A 26 2.17 10.27 -2.34
N ARG A 27 1.98 9.42 -1.33
CA ARG A 27 2.82 9.33 -0.14
C ARG A 27 4.26 8.92 -0.47
N LEU A 28 4.42 8.07 -1.48
CA LEU A 28 5.69 7.58 -1.99
C LEU A 28 6.28 8.48 -3.09
N ASN A 29 5.59 9.58 -3.44
CA ASN A 29 5.98 10.51 -4.49
C ASN A 29 6.22 9.81 -5.84
N LEU A 30 5.38 8.80 -6.14
CA LEU A 30 5.43 8.06 -7.39
C LEU A 30 4.71 8.84 -8.50
N PRO A 31 5.13 8.68 -9.77
CA PRO A 31 4.54 9.40 -10.89
C PRO A 31 3.07 9.03 -11.09
N ALA A 32 2.21 10.05 -11.24
CA ALA A 32 0.80 9.87 -11.55
C ALA A 32 0.61 9.29 -12.96
N GLY A 33 -0.36 8.39 -13.13
CA GLY A 33 -0.68 7.76 -14.43
C GLY A 33 0.29 6.65 -14.88
N ALA A 34 1.35 6.37 -14.12
CA ALA A 34 2.22 5.22 -14.33
C ALA A 34 1.65 3.95 -13.66
N ASP A 35 2.02 2.77 -14.19
CA ASP A 35 1.75 1.52 -13.50
C ASP A 35 2.65 1.39 -12.26
N ASN A 36 2.13 1.83 -11.12
CA ASN A 36 2.84 1.82 -9.84
C ASN A 36 2.67 0.51 -9.08
N LYS A 37 2.01 -0.51 -9.66
CA LYS A 37 1.65 -1.76 -8.99
C LYS A 37 2.85 -2.45 -8.35
N ASP A 38 3.95 -2.59 -9.09
CA ASP A 38 5.16 -3.25 -8.58
C ASP A 38 5.84 -2.46 -7.48
N ALA A 39 5.85 -1.12 -7.59
CA ALA A 39 6.41 -0.24 -6.56
C ALA A 39 5.62 -0.33 -5.24
N LEU A 40 4.29 -0.36 -5.33
CA LEU A 40 3.41 -0.51 -4.18
C LEU A 40 3.53 -1.91 -3.56
N ALA A 41 3.58 -2.96 -4.38
CA ALA A 41 3.79 -4.33 -3.91
C ALA A 41 5.13 -4.47 -3.17
N ARG A 42 6.22 -3.96 -3.76
CA ARG A 42 7.54 -3.96 -3.13
C ARG A 42 7.55 -3.21 -1.81
N TYR A 43 6.98 -2.01 -1.76
CA TYR A 43 6.92 -1.22 -0.53
C TYR A 43 6.17 -1.97 0.58
N LEU A 44 5.01 -2.54 0.28
CA LEU A 44 4.21 -3.26 1.27
C LEU A 44 4.87 -4.58 1.70
N SER A 45 5.57 -5.25 0.78
CA SER A 45 6.44 -6.39 1.08
C SER A 45 7.49 -6.04 2.14
N GLU A 46 8.27 -4.98 1.89
CA GLU A 46 9.32 -4.52 2.80
C GLU A 46 8.75 -4.10 4.18
N LYS A 47 7.54 -3.52 4.22
CA LYS A 47 6.86 -3.19 5.49
C LYS A 47 6.23 -4.40 6.19
N GLY A 48 5.98 -5.46 5.45
CA GLY A 48 5.42 -6.72 5.93
C GLY A 48 6.40 -7.56 6.72
N GLU A 49 7.70 -7.38 6.48
CA GLU A 49 8.73 -8.21 7.08
C GLU A 49 8.89 -7.99 8.61
N PRO A 50 9.28 -9.05 9.35
CA PRO A 50 9.38 -10.44 8.91
C PRO A 50 8.01 -11.17 8.95
N TRP A 51 7.86 -12.22 8.13
CA TRP A 51 6.70 -13.11 8.13
C TRP A 51 6.72 -14.01 9.36
N SER A 52 5.94 -13.64 10.38
CA SER A 52 5.92 -14.33 11.68
C SER A 52 4.54 -14.86 12.09
N LEU A 53 3.50 -14.56 11.32
CA LEU A 53 2.11 -14.88 11.64
C LEU A 53 1.45 -15.68 10.49
N ASP A 54 0.24 -16.18 10.70
CA ASP A 54 -0.56 -16.72 9.60
C ASP A 54 -1.03 -15.61 8.64
N GLU A 55 -1.46 -16.04 7.46
CA GLU A 55 -1.81 -15.19 6.34
C GLU A 55 -2.84 -14.11 6.70
N GLU A 56 -3.88 -14.45 7.44
CA GLU A 56 -4.93 -13.51 7.81
C GLU A 56 -4.42 -12.45 8.80
N HIS A 57 -3.57 -12.82 9.74
CA HIS A 57 -2.89 -11.86 10.59
C HIS A 57 -1.91 -10.97 9.81
N MET A 58 -1.22 -11.53 8.81
CA MET A 58 -0.33 -10.76 7.94
C MET A 58 -1.12 -9.75 7.10
N ARG A 59 -2.27 -10.12 6.52
CA ARG A 59 -3.16 -9.17 5.83
C ARG A 59 -3.57 -8.02 6.74
N ARG A 60 -4.04 -8.32 7.95
CA ARG A 60 -4.43 -7.28 8.92
C ARG A 60 -3.28 -6.37 9.31
N ARG A 61 -2.07 -6.92 9.47
CA ARG A 61 -0.85 -6.14 9.76
C ARG A 61 -0.53 -5.18 8.62
N ILE A 62 -0.54 -5.65 7.38
CA ILE A 62 -0.30 -4.83 6.20
C ILE A 62 -1.35 -3.71 6.09
N LEU A 63 -2.64 -4.04 6.19
CA LEU A 63 -3.72 -3.05 6.11
C LEU A 63 -3.65 -2.01 7.22
N ARG A 64 -3.33 -2.41 8.46
CA ARG A 64 -3.13 -1.45 9.56
C ARG A 64 -1.97 -0.51 9.27
N ARG A 65 -0.86 -1.02 8.73
CA ARG A 65 0.30 -0.20 8.40
C ARG A 65 -0.03 0.79 7.29
N LEU A 66 -0.72 0.31 6.25
CA LEU A 66 -1.20 1.11 5.14
C LEU A 66 -2.04 2.29 5.61
N ILE A 67 -3.02 2.05 6.50
CA ILE A 67 -3.83 3.12 7.10
C ILE A 67 -2.94 4.17 7.77
N LEU A 68 -1.96 3.75 8.57
CA LEU A 68 -1.05 4.69 9.25
C LEU A 68 -0.18 5.48 8.28
N ASP A 69 0.24 4.87 7.17
CA ASP A 69 1.07 5.53 6.16
C ASP A 69 0.29 6.58 5.35
N ILE A 70 -1.02 6.40 5.19
CA ILE A 70 -1.91 7.31 4.44
C ILE A 70 -2.76 8.24 5.33
N ALA A 71 -2.81 8.02 6.65
CA ALA A 71 -3.63 8.79 7.59
C ALA A 71 -3.09 10.20 7.89
N ASP A 72 -2.10 10.69 7.13
CA ASP A 72 -1.64 12.07 7.20
C ASP A 72 -2.72 13.01 6.60
N PRO A 73 -3.31 13.92 7.39
CA PRO A 73 -4.33 14.84 6.90
C PRO A 73 -3.86 15.69 5.72
N ALA A 74 -2.57 16.06 5.69
CA ALA A 74 -2.01 16.84 4.58
C ALA A 74 -1.99 16.03 3.28
N LEU A 75 -1.74 14.71 3.37
CA LEU A 75 -1.78 13.81 2.22
C LEU A 75 -3.20 13.65 1.68
N ILE A 76 -4.17 13.45 2.58
CA ILE A 76 -5.59 13.32 2.22
C ILE A 76 -6.07 14.58 1.51
N ILE A 77 -5.77 15.76 2.07
CA ILE A 77 -6.15 17.05 1.46
C ILE A 77 -5.51 17.22 0.08
N ARG A 78 -4.21 16.92 -0.07
CA ARG A 78 -3.52 17.01 -1.37
C ARG A 78 -4.13 16.08 -2.41
N HIS A 79 -4.51 14.87 -2.02
CA HIS A 79 -5.13 13.92 -2.94
C HIS A 79 -6.52 14.38 -3.38
N LEU A 80 -7.34 14.88 -2.44
CA LEU A 80 -8.66 15.44 -2.75
C LEU A 80 -8.61 16.68 -3.66
N MET A 81 -7.55 17.49 -3.54
CA MET A 81 -7.36 18.73 -4.32
C MET A 81 -6.63 18.51 -5.65
N ALA A 82 -6.07 17.32 -5.89
CA ALA A 82 -5.38 16.99 -7.15
C ALA A 82 -6.35 16.49 -8.24
N ASP A 83 -7.60 16.23 -7.87
CA ASP A 83 -8.70 15.80 -8.76
C ASP A 83 -9.60 17.00 -9.22
N GLU A 84 -9.17 18.24 -8.97
CA GLU A 84 -9.71 19.48 -9.58
C GLU A 84 -8.79 20.01 -10.71
#